data_AF-A0A7C2XMT2-F1
#
_entry.id   AF-A0A7C2XMT2-F1
#
_cell.length_a   1.000
_cell.length_b   1.000
_cell.length_c   1.000
_cell.angle_alpha   90.00
_cell.angle_beta   90.00
_cell.angle_gamma   90.00
#
_symmetry.space_group_name_H-M   'P 1'
#
loop_
_entity.id
_entity.type
_entity.pdbx_description
1 polymer ?
#
loop_
_entity_poly.entity_id
_entity_poly.type
_entity_poly.pdbx_seq_one_letter_code
_entity_poly.pdbx_strand_id
1 'polypeptide(L)'
;MFVACRYRLIPKLKLINLSNSHRETLEMKKLLAAVTATLLLAATQAVAAPFNAFIDNSASPYSVANRAQATDIWEDVYGGYYYGGDGYEFTGYYLGTFSGNTGDDYVTDLINFYLGSSTSFEFTKVDAPAASNGTLTVTYFNDYSGTWETNFPDVVSFYTIKGATEFALYFVDPYTASGFWTSAHLLAPNGKNTPEMSHITVSTTPVPEPATMLLFGAGLAGLAGLGRRRLLQA
;
A
#
# COMPACT_ATOMS: atom_id res chain seq x y z
N MET A 1 -48.98 67.79 -6.14
CA MET A 1 -47.53 67.73 -6.43
C MET A 1 -47.03 66.36 -6.01
N PHE A 2 -46.43 65.64 -6.96
CA PHE A 2 -45.84 64.28 -6.94
C PHE A 2 -44.95 63.99 -5.70
N VAL A 3 -44.60 62.77 -5.28
CA VAL A 3 -44.12 61.57 -6.00
C VAL A 3 -44.33 60.30 -5.15
N ALA A 4 -44.53 59.16 -5.83
CA ALA A 4 -44.68 57.79 -5.34
C ALA A 4 -43.39 57.11 -4.83
N CYS A 5 -43.52 56.10 -3.96
CA CYS A 5 -42.52 55.03 -3.82
C CYS A 5 -43.20 53.65 -3.87
N ARG A 6 -42.75 52.81 -4.81
CA ARG A 6 -43.31 51.51 -5.17
C ARG A 6 -42.78 50.41 -4.24
N TYR A 7 -43.67 49.65 -3.60
CA TYR A 7 -43.33 48.37 -3.00
C TYR A 7 -43.14 47.31 -4.09
N ARG A 8 -41.94 46.75 -4.18
CA ARG A 8 -41.57 45.68 -5.12
C ARG A 8 -42.18 44.37 -4.62
N LEU A 9 -43.21 43.89 -5.32
CA LEU A 9 -43.79 42.56 -5.15
C LEU A 9 -42.70 41.49 -5.28
N ILE A 10 -42.41 40.78 -4.19
CA ILE A 10 -41.69 39.51 -4.25
C ILE A 10 -42.68 38.49 -4.84
N PRO A 11 -42.34 37.80 -5.94
CA PRO A 11 -43.25 36.85 -6.54
C PRO A 11 -43.50 35.68 -5.58
N LYS A 12 -44.78 35.38 -5.34
CA LYS A 12 -45.23 34.19 -4.62
C LYS A 12 -44.47 32.97 -5.15
N LEU A 13 -43.69 32.31 -4.28
CA LEU A 13 -43.25 30.95 -4.53
C LEU A 13 -44.52 30.13 -4.84
N LYS A 14 -44.58 29.57 -6.05
CA LYS A 14 -45.56 28.56 -6.42
C LYS A 14 -45.36 27.40 -5.42
N LEU A 15 -46.24 27.30 -4.44
CA LEU A 15 -46.45 26.07 -3.68
C LEU A 15 -46.95 25.03 -4.68
N ILE A 16 -46.02 24.28 -5.28
CA ILE A 16 -46.33 23.10 -6.06
C ILE A 16 -46.94 22.10 -5.08
N ASN A 17 -48.25 21.90 -5.16
CA ASN A 17 -48.93 20.79 -4.52
C ASN A 17 -48.43 19.50 -5.18
N LEU A 18 -47.27 19.04 -4.73
CA LEU A 18 -46.77 17.71 -5.04
C LEU A 18 -47.76 16.71 -4.45
N SER A 19 -48.31 15.85 -5.31
CA SER A 19 -49.16 14.73 -4.89
C SER A 19 -48.40 13.87 -3.87
N ASN A 20 -49.12 13.19 -2.99
CA ASN A 20 -48.52 12.37 -1.92
C ASN A 20 -47.49 11.37 -2.47
N SER A 21 -47.75 10.79 -3.66
CA SER A 21 -46.81 9.91 -4.37
C SER A 21 -45.49 10.59 -4.77
N HIS A 22 -45.52 11.87 -5.16
CA HIS A 22 -44.31 12.62 -5.51
C HIS A 22 -43.50 13.05 -4.28
N ARG A 23 -44.15 13.16 -3.12
CA ARG A 23 -43.47 13.40 -1.83
C ARG A 23 -42.79 12.14 -1.33
N GLU A 24 -43.46 11.00 -1.39
CA GLU A 24 -42.89 9.69 -1.00
C GLU A 24 -41.67 9.31 -1.84
N THR A 25 -41.72 9.56 -3.15
CA THR A 25 -40.58 9.29 -4.05
C THR A 25 -39.40 10.23 -3.80
N LEU A 26 -39.64 11.46 -3.36
CA LEU A 26 -38.56 12.40 -3.01
C LEU A 26 -37.91 12.01 -1.68
N GLU A 27 -38.70 11.61 -0.67
CA GLU A 27 -38.17 11.14 0.62
C GLU A 27 -37.40 9.83 0.47
N MET A 28 -37.90 8.87 -0.33
CA MET A 28 -37.17 7.65 -0.71
C MET A 28 -35.81 7.93 -1.36
N LYS A 29 -35.74 8.93 -2.26
CA LYS A 29 -34.47 9.31 -2.92
C LYS A 29 -33.48 9.93 -1.95
N LYS A 30 -33.94 10.76 -1.00
CA LYS A 30 -33.09 11.30 0.06
C LYS A 30 -32.59 10.21 1.00
N LEU A 31 -33.46 9.26 1.35
CA LEU A 31 -33.10 8.11 2.18
C LEU A 31 -32.09 7.21 1.47
N LEU A 32 -32.28 6.95 0.18
CA LEU A 32 -31.34 6.18 -0.63
C LEU A 32 -29.99 6.92 -0.77
N ALA A 33 -30.00 8.23 -0.98
CA ALA A 33 -28.79 9.06 -1.03
C ALA A 33 -28.06 9.11 0.32
N ALA A 34 -28.79 9.20 1.43
CA ALA A 34 -28.22 9.16 2.77
C ALA A 34 -27.63 7.77 3.10
N VAL A 35 -28.34 6.69 2.76
CA VAL A 35 -27.85 5.31 2.94
C VAL A 35 -26.61 5.05 2.10
N THR A 36 -26.60 5.47 0.83
CA THR A 36 -25.41 5.34 -0.02
C THR A 36 -24.25 6.20 0.47
N ALA A 37 -24.49 7.44 0.90
CA ALA A 37 -23.45 8.28 1.49
C ALA A 37 -22.88 7.68 2.79
N THR A 38 -23.72 7.07 3.63
CA THR A 38 -23.29 6.43 4.88
C THR A 38 -22.54 5.13 4.61
N LEU A 39 -22.95 4.33 3.62
CA LEU A 39 -22.20 3.15 3.16
C LEU A 39 -20.85 3.54 2.53
N LEU A 40 -20.80 4.63 1.76
CA LEU A 40 -19.54 5.15 1.22
C LEU A 40 -18.60 5.61 2.33
N LEU A 41 -19.11 6.33 3.33
CA LEU A 41 -18.34 6.79 4.49
C LEU A 41 -17.86 5.65 5.39
N ALA A 42 -18.64 4.57 5.51
CA ALA A 42 -18.25 3.39 6.26
C ALA A 42 -17.18 2.57 5.52
N ALA A 43 -17.23 2.50 4.19
CA ALA A 43 -16.23 1.84 3.37
C ALA A 43 -14.88 2.57 3.37
N THR A 44 -14.86 3.91 3.44
CA THR A 44 -13.62 4.68 3.56
C THR A 44 -12.98 4.58 4.95
N GLN A 45 -13.79 4.42 6.01
CA GLN A 45 -13.26 4.27 7.38
C GLN A 45 -12.68 2.87 7.64
N ALA A 46 -13.14 1.85 6.93
CA ALA A 46 -12.68 0.47 7.14
C ALA A 46 -11.22 0.22 6.72
N VAL A 47 -10.66 1.01 5.80
CA VAL A 47 -9.27 0.89 5.36
C VAL A 47 -8.30 1.62 6.30
N ALA A 48 -8.73 2.74 6.90
CA ALA A 48 -7.89 3.55 7.80
C ALA A 48 -7.92 3.11 9.27
N ALA A 49 -8.99 2.43 9.71
CA ALA A 49 -9.18 2.02 11.11
C ALA A 49 -8.16 1.01 11.68
N PRO A 50 -7.66 -0.01 10.94
CA PRO A 50 -6.73 -0.97 11.52
C PRO A 50 -5.32 -0.42 11.73
N PHE A 51 -4.91 0.63 11.01
CA PHE A 51 -3.53 1.13 11.08
C PHE A 51 -3.27 2.23 12.12
N ASN A 52 -4.22 3.16 12.32
CA ASN A 52 -4.13 4.05 13.48
C ASN A 52 -4.02 3.23 14.78
N ALA A 53 -4.66 2.05 14.84
CA ALA A 53 -4.53 1.10 15.94
C ALA A 53 -3.17 0.39 16.04
N PHE A 54 -2.41 0.27 14.94
CA PHE A 54 -1.07 -0.32 14.93
C PHE A 54 -0.06 0.62 15.59
N ILE A 55 0.04 1.87 15.14
CA ILE A 55 1.00 2.88 15.65
C ILE A 55 0.56 3.50 16.99
N ASP A 56 -0.74 3.73 17.23
CA ASP A 56 -1.27 4.28 18.50
C ASP A 56 -1.20 3.28 19.66
N ASN A 57 -0.81 2.01 19.40
CA ASN A 57 -0.57 0.97 20.41
C ASN A 57 -1.79 0.67 21.31
N SER A 58 -2.95 1.25 21.02
CA SER A 58 -4.14 1.21 21.86
C SER A 58 -4.97 -0.07 21.64
N ALA A 59 -4.71 -0.79 20.55
CA ALA A 59 -5.35 -2.09 20.25
C ALA A 59 -4.45 -3.13 19.55
N SER A 60 -3.16 -2.83 19.28
CA SER A 60 -2.23 -3.81 18.70
C SER A 60 -1.78 -4.83 19.75
N PRO A 61 -1.80 -6.15 19.48
CA PRO A 61 -1.17 -7.14 20.34
C PRO A 61 0.38 -7.07 20.26
N TYR A 62 0.92 -6.28 19.34
CA TYR A 62 2.35 -6.15 19.09
C TYR A 62 2.88 -4.81 19.63
N SER A 63 4.02 -4.87 20.32
CA SER A 63 4.77 -3.68 20.72
C SER A 63 5.50 -3.11 19.50
N VAL A 64 4.97 -2.00 18.96
CA VAL A 64 5.62 -1.25 17.89
C VAL A 64 6.30 0.01 18.44
N ALA A 65 7.51 0.27 17.97
CA ALA A 65 8.20 1.54 18.14
C ALA A 65 8.17 2.31 16.82
N ASN A 66 7.73 3.57 16.86
CA ASN A 66 7.90 4.48 15.74
C ASN A 66 9.31 5.08 15.78
N ARG A 67 10.11 4.79 14.75
CA ARG A 67 11.48 5.27 14.56
C ARG A 67 11.63 6.15 13.32
N ALA A 68 10.53 6.74 12.84
CA ALA A 68 10.55 7.65 11.71
C ALA A 68 11.52 8.82 11.95
N GLN A 69 12.29 9.15 10.92
CA GLN A 69 13.25 10.24 10.87
C GLN A 69 12.55 11.55 10.49
N ALA A 70 13.26 12.68 10.66
CA ALA A 70 12.71 13.99 10.31
C ALA A 70 12.43 14.17 8.80
N THR A 71 13.09 13.37 7.97
CA THR A 71 12.93 13.31 6.50
C THR A 71 11.76 12.45 6.05
N ASP A 72 11.16 11.71 6.97
CA ASP A 72 10.14 10.74 6.66
C ASP A 72 8.76 11.38 6.68
N ILE A 73 7.98 11.14 5.62
CA ILE A 73 6.65 11.72 5.43
C ILE A 73 5.62 10.61 5.61
N TRP A 74 4.63 10.89 6.44
CA TRP A 74 3.51 10.00 6.68
C TRP A 74 2.55 9.97 5.48
N GLU A 75 2.13 8.77 5.09
CA GLU A 75 1.09 8.52 4.10
C GLU A 75 -0.09 7.80 4.76
N ASP A 76 -1.26 8.45 4.76
CA ASP A 76 -2.48 7.95 5.39
C ASP A 76 -3.05 6.71 4.67
N VAL A 77 -2.86 6.61 3.36
CA VAL A 77 -3.41 5.51 2.55
C VAL A 77 -2.81 4.17 2.92
N TYR A 78 -1.50 4.13 3.10
CA TYR A 78 -0.78 2.91 3.46
C TYR A 78 -0.55 2.80 4.95
N GLY A 79 -0.72 3.91 5.69
CA GLY A 79 -0.35 3.92 7.09
C GLY A 79 1.15 3.64 7.21
N GLY A 80 1.97 4.59 6.81
CA GLY A 80 3.40 4.36 6.88
C GLY A 80 4.19 5.56 6.41
N TYR A 81 5.48 5.53 6.69
CA TYR A 81 6.38 6.61 6.38
C TYR A 81 7.18 6.30 5.12
N TYR A 82 7.14 7.18 4.13
CA TYR A 82 8.04 7.11 2.97
C TYR A 82 9.13 8.19 3.08
N TYR A 83 10.27 7.97 2.41
CA TYR A 83 11.35 8.96 2.39
C TYR A 83 10.95 10.19 1.56
N GLY A 84 10.89 11.35 2.21
CA GLY A 84 10.48 12.61 1.58
C GLY A 84 11.62 13.53 1.14
N GLY A 85 12.87 13.13 1.39
CA GLY A 85 14.05 13.93 1.03
C GLY A 85 14.49 13.75 -0.42
N ASP A 86 15.54 14.49 -0.80
CA ASP A 86 16.23 14.27 -2.07
C ASP A 86 17.08 12.99 -1.99
N GLY A 87 17.02 12.13 -3.00
CA GLY A 87 17.79 10.88 -3.08
C GLY A 87 16.98 9.62 -2.77
N TYR A 88 17.67 8.56 -2.37
CA TYR A 88 17.04 7.26 -2.07
C TYR A 88 17.64 6.66 -0.79
N GLU A 89 16.85 6.63 0.28
CA GLU A 89 17.26 6.04 1.56
C GLU A 89 16.64 4.66 1.78
N PHE A 90 15.35 4.52 1.50
CA PHE A 90 14.64 3.25 1.51
C PHE A 90 13.50 3.26 0.50
N THR A 91 13.09 2.07 0.04
CA THR A 91 11.95 1.91 -0.87
C THR A 91 10.70 1.48 -0.10
N GLY A 92 9.56 2.09 -0.39
CA GLY A 92 8.28 1.75 0.23
C GLY A 92 7.96 2.59 1.47
N TYR A 93 7.11 2.03 2.33
CA TYR A 93 6.52 2.65 3.52
C TYR A 93 6.99 1.90 4.76
N TYR A 94 7.72 2.58 5.63
CA TYR A 94 8.10 2.10 6.96
C TYR A 94 6.85 2.01 7.84
N LEU A 95 6.53 0.79 8.30
CA LEU A 95 5.33 0.50 9.10
C LEU A 95 5.59 0.54 10.60
N GLY A 96 6.85 0.43 11.01
CA GLY A 96 7.23 0.36 12.43
C GLY A 96 8.42 -0.55 12.69
N THR A 97 8.94 -0.44 13.92
CA THR A 97 10.05 -1.25 14.41
C THR A 97 9.57 -2.15 15.54
N PHE A 98 9.92 -3.43 15.46
CA PHE A 98 9.46 -4.47 16.36
C PHE A 98 10.63 -5.10 17.10
N SER A 99 10.45 -5.34 18.40
CA SER A 99 11.41 -6.10 19.18
C SER A 99 11.33 -7.58 18.84
N GLY A 100 12.47 -8.26 18.88
CA GLY A 100 12.56 -9.72 18.78
C GLY A 100 13.30 -10.20 17.54
N ASN A 101 13.12 -11.49 17.26
CA ASN A 101 13.72 -12.13 16.09
C ASN A 101 12.73 -12.13 14.93
N THR A 102 13.23 -11.99 13.71
CA THR A 102 12.44 -12.08 12.47
C THR A 102 12.18 -13.55 12.13
N GLY A 103 11.44 -14.26 12.98
CA GLY A 103 10.91 -15.56 12.58
C GLY A 103 9.84 -15.34 11.52
N ASP A 104 9.83 -16.16 10.46
CA ASP A 104 8.91 -16.02 9.33
C ASP A 104 7.44 -16.01 9.77
N ASP A 105 7.08 -16.84 10.76
CA ASP A 105 5.74 -16.88 11.34
C ASP A 105 5.34 -15.54 11.99
N TYR A 106 6.25 -14.94 12.76
CA TYR A 106 5.98 -13.68 13.46
C TYR A 106 5.83 -12.52 12.48
N VAL A 107 6.66 -12.47 11.43
CA VAL A 107 6.57 -11.46 10.38
C VAL A 107 5.29 -11.66 9.55
N THR A 108 4.91 -12.91 9.27
CA THR A 108 3.65 -13.25 8.59
C THR A 108 2.45 -12.75 9.38
N ASP A 109 2.41 -12.99 10.70
CA ASP A 109 1.32 -12.57 11.56
C ASP A 109 1.21 -11.04 11.65
N LEU A 110 2.35 -10.33 11.67
CA LEU A 110 2.39 -8.86 11.59
C LEU A 110 1.82 -8.34 10.27
N ILE A 111 2.22 -8.93 9.14
CA ILE A 111 1.75 -8.52 7.81
C ILE A 111 0.25 -8.82 7.66
N ASN A 112 -0.21 -9.98 8.13
CA ASN A 112 -1.62 -10.36 8.10
C ASN A 112 -2.48 -9.43 8.96
N PHE A 113 -1.96 -9.02 10.13
CA PHE A 113 -2.58 -7.98 10.94
C PHE A 113 -2.67 -6.65 10.18
N TYR A 114 -1.58 -6.21 9.55
CA TYR A 114 -1.53 -4.99 8.74
C TYR A 114 -2.54 -5.01 7.57
N LEU A 115 -2.62 -6.12 6.84
CA LEU A 115 -3.52 -6.28 5.70
C LEU A 115 -4.98 -6.53 6.10
N GLY A 116 -5.25 -6.84 7.38
CA GLY A 116 -6.56 -7.32 7.83
C GLY A 116 -7.00 -8.61 7.12
N SER A 117 -6.04 -9.45 6.71
CA SER A 117 -6.28 -10.67 5.93
C SER A 117 -5.40 -11.83 6.40
N SER A 118 -5.71 -13.05 5.99
CA SER A 118 -4.93 -14.24 6.34
C SER A 118 -4.32 -14.82 5.06
N THR A 119 -3.12 -14.36 4.73
CA THR A 119 -2.34 -14.78 3.56
C THR A 119 -1.03 -15.42 3.97
N SER A 120 -0.53 -16.34 3.14
CA SER A 120 0.81 -16.92 3.29
C SER A 120 1.82 -16.12 2.47
N PHE A 121 3.03 -15.99 3.00
CA PHE A 121 4.15 -15.31 2.33
C PHE A 121 5.34 -16.25 2.22
N GLU A 122 6.09 -16.11 1.14
CA GLU A 122 7.35 -16.81 0.92
C GLU A 122 8.50 -15.82 1.16
N PHE A 123 9.36 -16.13 2.12
CA PHE A 123 10.45 -15.25 2.51
C PHE A 123 11.80 -15.75 2.01
N THR A 124 12.59 -14.82 1.47
CA THR A 124 14.00 -15.05 1.17
C THR A 124 14.83 -14.14 2.07
N LYS A 125 15.82 -14.73 2.75
CA LYS A 125 16.69 -14.02 3.71
C LYS A 125 18.15 -14.02 3.24
N VAL A 126 18.80 -12.87 3.34
CA VAL A 126 20.25 -12.72 3.14
C VAL A 126 20.89 -12.24 4.44
N ASP A 127 21.74 -13.08 5.03
CA ASP A 127 22.50 -12.76 6.24
C ASP A 127 23.74 -11.94 5.91
N ALA A 128 23.91 -10.76 6.52
CA ALA A 128 25.11 -9.96 6.36
C ALA A 128 26.35 -10.71 6.91
N PRO A 129 27.52 -10.59 6.24
CA PRO A 129 27.82 -9.74 5.09
C PRO A 129 27.59 -10.42 3.74
N ALA A 130 26.80 -11.50 3.66
CA ALA A 130 26.51 -12.14 2.38
C ALA A 130 25.75 -11.17 1.44
N ALA A 131 26.01 -11.31 0.15
CA ALA A 131 25.46 -10.44 -0.89
C ALA A 131 24.31 -11.09 -1.67
N SER A 132 24.00 -12.37 -1.46
CA SER A 132 22.88 -13.02 -2.15
C SER A 132 22.42 -14.31 -1.48
N ASN A 133 21.17 -14.66 -1.71
CA ASN A 133 20.57 -15.96 -1.42
C ASN A 133 19.41 -16.21 -2.38
N GLY A 134 19.46 -17.31 -3.12
CA GLY A 134 18.42 -17.63 -4.10
C GLY A 134 18.28 -16.54 -5.16
N THR A 135 17.07 -15.98 -5.28
CA THR A 135 16.75 -14.91 -6.25
C THR A 135 17.05 -13.52 -5.72
N LEU A 136 17.34 -13.35 -4.42
CA LEU A 136 17.63 -12.07 -3.79
C LEU A 136 19.14 -11.77 -3.79
N THR A 137 19.50 -10.58 -4.26
CA THR A 137 20.82 -9.98 -4.17
C THR A 137 20.75 -8.70 -3.33
N VAL A 138 21.73 -8.50 -2.46
CA VAL A 138 21.86 -7.35 -1.57
C VAL A 138 23.20 -6.70 -1.82
N THR A 139 23.17 -5.40 -2.15
CA THR A 139 24.36 -4.57 -2.27
C THR A 139 24.44 -3.66 -1.05
N TYR A 140 25.64 -3.47 -0.53
CA TYR A 140 25.92 -2.61 0.61
C TYR A 140 26.65 -1.36 0.10
N PHE A 141 26.09 -0.17 0.32
CA PHE A 141 26.81 1.08 0.11
C PHE A 141 27.73 1.39 1.29
N ASN A 142 27.28 1.00 2.48
CA ASN A 142 28.01 1.02 3.74
C ASN A 142 27.32 0.02 4.70
N ASP A 143 27.71 0.01 5.97
CA ASP A 143 27.16 -0.93 6.97
C ASP A 143 25.69 -0.68 7.36
N TYR A 144 25.13 0.45 6.92
CA TYR A 144 23.82 0.98 7.33
C TYR A 144 22.84 1.16 6.17
N SER A 145 23.29 1.09 4.92
CA SER A 145 22.42 1.24 3.76
C SER A 145 22.93 0.54 2.52
N GLY A 146 22.02 0.34 1.58
CA GLY A 146 22.31 -0.33 0.33
C GLY A 146 21.10 -0.54 -0.56
N THR A 147 21.20 -1.51 -1.46
CA THR A 147 20.11 -1.94 -2.31
C THR A 147 19.81 -3.42 -2.15
N TRP A 148 18.60 -3.78 -2.56
CA TRP A 148 18.20 -5.16 -2.80
C TRP A 148 17.65 -5.27 -4.22
N GLU A 149 17.82 -6.44 -4.82
CA GLU A 149 17.34 -6.76 -6.15
C GLU A 149 16.94 -8.24 -6.22
N THR A 150 15.84 -8.54 -6.91
CA THR A 150 15.37 -9.88 -7.20
C THR A 150 15.44 -10.19 -8.68
N ASN A 151 15.62 -11.48 -9.02
CA ASN A 151 15.55 -11.91 -10.41
C ASN A 151 14.10 -11.93 -10.90
N PHE A 152 13.85 -11.43 -12.11
CA PHE A 152 12.54 -11.57 -12.77
C PHE A 152 12.13 -13.06 -12.83
N PRO A 153 10.87 -13.42 -12.53
CA PRO A 153 9.69 -12.56 -12.33
C PRO A 153 9.39 -12.14 -10.86
N ASP A 154 10.32 -12.35 -9.94
CA ASP A 154 10.08 -12.07 -8.52
C ASP A 154 10.04 -10.57 -8.25
N VAL A 155 9.04 -10.15 -7.48
CA VAL A 155 8.93 -8.78 -6.93
C VAL A 155 8.74 -8.83 -5.42
N VAL A 156 9.13 -7.75 -4.75
CA VAL A 156 9.04 -7.58 -3.31
C VAL A 156 7.80 -6.77 -2.94
N SER A 157 6.98 -7.31 -2.05
CA SER A 157 5.81 -6.65 -1.46
C SER A 157 6.06 -6.17 -0.03
N PHE A 158 6.86 -6.92 0.73
CA PHE A 158 7.28 -6.58 2.08
C PHE A 158 8.75 -6.91 2.26
N TYR A 159 9.45 -6.14 3.08
CA TYR A 159 10.77 -6.52 3.55
C TYR A 159 11.03 -6.06 4.97
N THR A 160 11.96 -6.73 5.63
CA THR A 160 12.44 -6.36 6.96
C THR A 160 13.94 -6.15 6.97
N ILE A 161 14.40 -5.14 7.69
CA ILE A 161 15.82 -4.95 8.02
C ILE A 161 16.00 -5.26 9.49
N LYS A 162 16.82 -6.27 9.80
CA LYS A 162 17.13 -6.65 11.18
C LYS A 162 18.46 -6.04 11.61
N GLY A 163 18.50 -5.54 12.84
CA GLY A 163 19.71 -5.15 13.54
C GLY A 163 19.58 -5.44 15.02
N ALA A 164 20.58 -6.09 15.62
CA ALA A 164 20.59 -6.46 17.03
C ALA A 164 19.28 -7.15 17.50
N THR A 165 18.52 -6.51 18.40
CA THR A 165 17.33 -7.07 19.05
C THR A 165 16.01 -6.61 18.45
N GLU A 166 16.03 -5.91 17.32
CA GLU A 166 14.83 -5.40 16.66
C GLU A 166 14.93 -5.49 15.13
N PHE A 167 13.81 -5.24 14.47
CA PHE A 167 13.73 -5.16 13.02
C PHE A 167 12.68 -4.12 12.60
N ALA A 168 12.93 -3.47 11.47
CA ALA A 168 12.03 -2.52 10.84
C ALA A 168 11.28 -3.25 9.71
N LEU A 169 9.96 -3.08 9.64
CA LEU A 169 9.11 -3.65 8.60
C LEU A 169 8.72 -2.56 7.59
N TYR A 170 8.79 -2.91 6.31
CA TYR A 170 8.46 -2.04 5.21
C TYR A 170 7.44 -2.71 4.29
N PHE A 171 6.48 -1.92 3.82
CA PHE A 171 5.55 -2.28 2.76
C PHE A 171 5.95 -1.58 1.46
N VAL A 172 5.97 -2.32 0.36
CA VAL A 172 6.39 -1.80 -0.95
C VAL A 172 5.16 -1.71 -1.83
N ASP A 173 4.80 -0.52 -2.29
CA ASP A 173 3.76 -0.33 -3.30
C ASP A 173 4.16 0.79 -4.29
N PRO A 174 4.16 0.52 -5.61
CA PRO A 174 3.90 -0.77 -6.24
C PRO A 174 5.00 -1.80 -5.93
N TYR A 175 4.66 -3.09 -5.99
CA TYR A 175 5.66 -4.17 -5.86
C TYR A 175 6.76 -3.99 -6.91
N THR A 176 8.02 -4.08 -6.49
CA THR A 176 9.17 -3.84 -7.37
C THR A 176 10.23 -4.92 -7.18
N ALA A 177 11.02 -5.16 -8.23
CA ALA A 177 12.12 -6.13 -8.21
C ALA A 177 13.41 -5.55 -7.62
N SER A 178 13.49 -4.23 -7.41
CA SER A 178 14.66 -3.62 -6.76
C SER A 178 14.28 -2.39 -5.96
N GLY A 179 15.10 -2.11 -4.95
CA GLY A 179 14.91 -0.98 -4.06
C GLY A 179 16.09 -0.71 -3.15
N PHE A 180 15.92 0.28 -2.30
CA PHE A 180 16.89 0.72 -1.31
C PHE A 180 16.50 0.23 0.07
N TRP A 181 17.48 0.03 0.94
CA TRP A 181 17.27 -0.28 2.35
C TRP A 181 18.16 0.60 3.24
N THR A 182 17.68 0.84 4.45
CA THR A 182 18.37 1.59 5.51
C THR A 182 18.19 0.93 6.87
N SER A 183 19.17 1.10 7.75
CA SER A 183 19.09 0.77 9.17
C SER A 183 18.70 1.98 10.04
N ALA A 184 18.35 3.13 9.46
CA ALA A 184 17.99 4.35 10.20
C ALA A 184 16.79 4.16 11.16
N HIS A 185 15.87 3.24 10.83
CA HIS A 185 14.72 2.91 11.66
C HIS A 185 15.02 1.92 12.79
N LEU A 186 16.30 1.70 13.09
CA LEU A 186 16.74 0.75 14.11
C LEU A 186 17.63 1.46 15.15
N LEU A 187 17.64 0.94 16.38
CA LEU A 187 18.48 1.36 17.49
C LEU A 187 19.84 0.71 17.40
N ALA A 188 20.89 1.53 17.49
CA ALA A 188 22.22 1.01 17.59
C ALA A 188 22.50 0.41 18.98
N PRO A 189 23.16 -0.76 19.07
CA PRO A 189 23.70 -1.21 20.34
C PRO A 189 24.77 -0.22 20.83
N ASN A 190 24.71 0.15 22.12
CA ASN A 190 25.73 0.93 22.84
C ASN A 190 25.88 2.41 22.44
N GLY A 191 24.81 3.08 22.00
CA GLY A 191 24.83 4.54 21.80
C GLY A 191 25.57 5.02 20.55
N LYS A 192 25.82 4.13 19.58
CA LYS A 192 26.09 4.54 18.19
C LYS A 192 24.83 5.17 17.58
N ASN A 193 24.97 5.90 16.46
CA ASN A 193 23.82 6.56 15.82
C ASN A 193 22.92 5.58 15.03
N THR A 194 23.46 4.46 14.53
CA THR A 194 22.75 3.46 13.72
C THR A 194 23.30 2.04 13.96
N PRO A 195 22.45 0.98 14.03
CA PRO A 195 22.91 -0.40 14.14
C PRO A 195 23.38 -0.94 12.80
N GLU A 196 24.40 -1.78 12.85
CA GLU A 196 24.82 -2.61 11.72
C GLU A 196 23.69 -3.60 11.37
N MET A 197 23.43 -3.75 10.07
CA MET A 197 22.41 -4.69 9.58
C MET A 197 22.89 -6.13 9.76
N SER A 198 22.05 -6.98 10.36
CA SER A 198 22.33 -8.42 10.51
C SER A 198 21.82 -9.22 9.31
N HIS A 199 20.63 -8.90 8.83
CA HIS A 199 20.06 -9.50 7.62
C HIS A 199 18.89 -8.69 7.09
N ILE A 200 18.58 -8.93 5.82
CA ILE A 200 17.34 -8.51 5.17
C ILE A 200 16.50 -9.74 4.85
N THR A 201 15.19 -9.61 5.02
CA THR A 201 14.21 -10.64 4.64
C THR A 201 13.19 -9.98 3.74
N VAL A 202 12.94 -10.57 2.56
CA VAL A 202 11.98 -10.05 1.59
C VAL A 202 10.88 -11.08 1.36
N SER A 203 9.65 -10.64 1.21
CA SER A 203 8.56 -11.46 0.68
C SER A 203 8.57 -11.38 -0.84
N THR A 204 8.91 -12.48 -1.51
CA THR A 204 8.92 -12.56 -2.97
C THR A 204 7.66 -13.23 -3.50
N THR A 205 6.99 -12.58 -4.43
CA THR A 205 5.91 -13.21 -5.20
C THR A 205 6.25 -13.14 -6.68
N PRO A 206 6.26 -14.27 -7.41
CA PRO A 206 6.40 -14.26 -8.85
C PRO A 206 5.24 -13.49 -9.48
N VAL A 207 5.52 -12.45 -10.27
CA VAL A 207 4.48 -11.83 -11.11
C VAL A 207 4.20 -12.80 -12.26
N PRO A 208 2.95 -13.32 -12.40
CA PRO A 208 2.63 -14.20 -13.51
C PRO A 208 2.94 -13.51 -14.84
N GLU A 209 3.59 -14.22 -15.76
CA GLU A 209 3.81 -13.71 -17.11
C GLU A 209 2.48 -13.16 -17.64
N PRO A 210 2.45 -11.91 -18.16
CA PRO A 210 1.19 -11.27 -18.50
C PRO A 210 0.38 -12.19 -19.40
N ALA A 211 -0.88 -12.46 -19.05
CA ALA A 211 -1.82 -13.20 -19.91
C ALA A 211 -1.95 -12.55 -21.30
N THR A 212 -1.50 -11.29 -21.43
CA THR A 212 -1.31 -10.61 -22.70
C THR A 212 -0.30 -11.29 -23.62
N MET A 213 0.74 -11.97 -23.14
CA MET A 213 1.66 -12.75 -24.00
C MET A 213 0.95 -13.95 -24.63
N LEU A 214 0.17 -14.69 -23.82
CA LEU A 214 -0.66 -15.79 -24.33
C LEU A 214 -1.75 -15.26 -25.26
N LEU A 215 -2.44 -14.17 -24.89
CA LEU A 215 -3.47 -13.53 -25.72
C LEU A 215 -2.87 -12.96 -27.01
N PHE A 216 -1.66 -12.42 -26.97
CA PHE A 216 -0.93 -11.92 -28.13
C PHE A 216 -0.56 -13.08 -29.06
N GLY A 217 -0.01 -14.17 -28.52
CA GLY A 217 0.29 -15.38 -29.28
C GLY A 217 -0.96 -16.01 -29.89
N ALA A 218 -2.04 -16.13 -29.12
CA ALA A 218 -3.33 -16.63 -29.59
C ALA A 218 -3.96 -15.69 -30.63
N GLY A 219 -3.82 -14.38 -30.46
CA GLY A 219 -4.27 -13.35 -31.40
C GLY A 219 -3.56 -13.46 -32.74
N LEU A 220 -2.23 -13.60 -32.74
CA LEU A 220 -1.43 -13.81 -33.95
C LEU A 220 -1.75 -15.14 -34.64
N ALA A 221 -1.88 -16.22 -33.87
CA ALA A 221 -2.26 -17.53 -34.40
C ALA A 221 -3.66 -17.51 -35.03
N GLY A 222 -4.61 -16.83 -34.40
CA GLY A 222 -5.95 -16.62 -34.93
C GLY A 222 -5.94 -15.84 -36.25
N LEU A 223 -5.15 -14.76 -36.32
CA LEU A 223 -5.02 -13.94 -37.53
C LEU A 223 -4.37 -14.71 -38.69
N ALA A 224 -3.32 -15.48 -38.40
CA ALA A 224 -2.66 -16.36 -39.37
C ALA A 224 -3.61 -17.46 -39.87
N GLY A 225 -4.46 -18.02 -39.00
CA GLY A 225 -5.48 -19.00 -39.36
C GLY A 225 -6.54 -18.43 -40.31
N LEU A 226 -7.01 -17.21 -40.08
CA LEU A 226 -7.95 -16.52 -40.97
C LEU A 226 -7.30 -16.16 -42.32
N GLY A 227 -6.02 -15.78 -42.32
CA GLY A 227 -5.26 -15.49 -43.54
C GLY A 227 -5.16 -16.70 -44.47
N ARG A 228 -4.91 -17.90 -43.93
CA ARG A 228 -4.84 -19.14 -44.73
C ARG A 228 -6.16 -19.50 -45.41
N ARG A 229 -7.30 -19.23 -44.78
CA ARG A 229 -8.62 -19.52 -45.38
C ARG A 229 -8.88 -18.68 -46.63
N ARG A 230 -8.38 -17.44 -46.67
CA ARG A 230 -8.54 -16.55 -47.83
C ARG A 230 -7.67 -16.97 -49.01
N LEU A 231 -6.49 -17.53 -48.77
CA LEU A 231 -5.59 -18.04 -49.82
C LEU A 231 -6.06 -19.36 -50.44
N LEU A 232 -6.86 -20.16 -49.72
CA LEU A 232 -7.42 -21.41 -50.24
C LEU A 232 -8.75 -21.23 -51.00
N GLN A 233 -9.36 -20.04 -50.93
CA GLN A 233 -10.60 -19.70 -51.63
C GLN A 233 -10.37 -18.86 -52.91
N ALA A 234 -9.11 -18.53 -53.22
CA ALA A 234 -8.67 -17.89 -54.45
C ALA A 234 -8.02 -18.93 -55.37
#